data_AF-A0A2R6AA00-F1
#
_entry.id   AF-A0A2R6AA00-F1
#
_cell.length_a   1.000
_cell.length_b   1.000
_cell.length_c   1.000
_cell.angle_alpha   90.00
_cell.angle_beta   90.00
_cell.angle_gamma   90.00
#
_symmetry.space_group_name_H-M   'P 1'
#
loop_
_entity.id
_entity.type
_entity.pdbx_description
1 polymer ?
#
loop_
_entity_poly.entity_id
_entity_poly.type
_entity_poly.pdbx_seq_one_letter_code
_entity_poly.pdbx_strand_id
1 'polypeptide(L)'
;MFDGGLMDFGFSDEQELFRRTIREGLSTHLTPRLREMEENREIPREAIREMAKMGLLGITVSEEFGGMHADFVTSTIAAEEIGRADITL
;
A
#
# COMPACT_ATOMS: atom_id res chain seq x y z
N MET A 1 16.99 -34.47 10.76
CA MET A 1 16.82 -33.55 11.89
C MET A 1 16.69 -32.17 11.29
N PHE A 2 15.51 -31.55 11.37
CA PHE A 2 15.38 -30.13 11.05
C PHE A 2 15.97 -29.39 12.24
N ASP A 3 17.02 -28.63 11.98
CA ASP A 3 17.61 -27.76 12.99
C ASP A 3 16.52 -26.79 13.44
N GLY A 4 16.18 -26.82 14.73
CA GLY A 4 15.08 -26.08 15.34
C GLY A 4 15.42 -24.59 15.50
N GLY A 5 15.95 -23.96 14.45
CA GLY A 5 16.05 -22.52 14.36
C GLY A 5 14.65 -21.93 14.25
N LEU A 6 14.31 -21.01 15.16
CA LEU A 6 13.03 -20.31 15.14
C LEU A 6 12.87 -19.63 13.77
N MET A 7 11.85 -20.00 13.00
CA MET A 7 11.56 -19.37 11.72
C MET A 7 11.07 -17.94 11.98
N ASP A 8 11.78 -16.95 11.44
CA ASP A 8 11.39 -15.54 11.53
C ASP A 8 10.35 -15.23 10.44
N PHE A 9 9.15 -14.85 10.87
CA PHE A 9 8.05 -14.44 10.00
C PHE A 9 7.89 -12.91 9.97
N GLY A 10 8.83 -12.17 10.55
CA GLY A 10 8.90 -10.73 10.46
C GLY A 10 9.09 -10.27 9.02
N PHE A 11 8.73 -9.01 8.78
CA PHE A 11 9.04 -8.35 7.52
C PHE A 11 10.54 -8.12 7.39
N SER A 12 11.06 -8.14 6.16
CA SER A 12 12.40 -7.64 5.89
C SER A 12 12.49 -6.14 6.20
N ASP A 13 13.70 -5.62 6.39
CA ASP A 13 13.92 -4.18 6.58
C ASP A 13 13.36 -3.35 5.41
N GLU A 14 13.44 -3.89 4.18
CA GLU A 14 12.88 -3.27 2.98
C GLU A 14 11.35 -3.24 3.01
N GLN A 15 10.71 -4.34 3.42
CA GLN A 15 9.26 -4.42 3.57
C GLN A 15 8.74 -3.50 4.68
N GLU A 16 9.46 -3.37 5.81
CA GLU A 16 9.08 -2.45 6.88
C GLU A 16 9.30 -0.99 6.47
N LEU A 17 10.37 -0.68 5.74
CA LEU A 17 10.58 0.66 5.18
C LEU A 17 9.47 1.02 4.18
N PHE A 18 9.13 0.08 3.28
CA PHE A 18 8.03 0.24 2.33
C PHE A 18 6.72 0.51 3.07
N ARG A 19 6.37 -0.34 4.05
CA ARG A 19 5.17 -0.19 4.89
C ARG A 19 5.06 1.19 5.53
N ARG A 20 6.14 1.67 6.15
CA ARG A 20 6.18 2.99 6.80
C ARG A 20 5.98 4.12 5.78
N THR A 21 6.65 4.02 4.63
CA THR A 21 6.56 5.02 3.56
C THR A 21 5.13 5.12 3.02
N ILE A 22 4.50 3.98 2.74
CA ILE A 22 3.11 3.94 2.27
C ILE A 22 2.15 4.51 3.32
N ARG A 23 2.30 4.12 4.60
CA ARG A 23 1.47 4.65 5.68
C ARG A 23 1.56 6.17 5.80
N GLU A 24 2.77 6.72 5.75
CA GLU A 24 3.00 8.17 5.84
C GLU A 24 2.40 8.90 4.62
N GLY A 25 2.57 8.35 3.42
CA GLY A 25 1.97 8.88 2.20
C GLY A 25 0.44 8.88 2.25
N LEU A 26 -0.18 7.76 2.66
CA LEU A 26 -1.64 7.65 2.79
C LEU A 26 -2.20 8.58 3.87
N SER A 27 -1.50 8.72 5.00
CA SER A 27 -1.92 9.65 6.07
C SER A 27 -1.87 11.11 5.61
N THR A 28 -0.95 11.45 4.70
CA THR A 28 -0.77 12.80 4.17
C THR A 28 -1.74 13.10 3.04
N HIS A 29 -1.98 12.14 2.15
CA HIS A 29 -2.70 12.36 0.89
C HIS A 29 -4.11 11.76 0.88
N LEU A 30 -4.38 10.69 1.62
CA LEU A 30 -5.68 10.02 1.56
C LEU A 30 -6.58 10.39 2.74
N THR A 31 -6.08 10.22 3.97
CA THR A 31 -6.86 10.41 5.19
C THR A 31 -7.55 11.79 5.31
N PRO A 32 -6.93 12.92 4.88
CA PRO A 32 -7.61 14.22 4.95
C PRO A 32 -8.85 14.34 4.04
N ARG A 33 -8.98 13.47 3.03
CA ARG A 33 -10.05 13.51 2.02
C ARG A 33 -11.25 12.62 2.36
N LEU A 34 -11.15 11.78 3.39
CA LEU A 34 -12.19 10.78 3.71
C LEU A 34 -13.57 11.40 3.94
N ARG A 35 -13.63 12.51 4.67
CA ARG A 35 -14.90 13.19 4.93
C ARG A 35 -15.58 13.68 3.65
N GLU A 36 -14.80 14.26 2.74
CA GLU A 36 -15.31 14.70 1.44
C GLU A 36 -15.78 13.50 0.59
N MET A 37 -15.02 12.40 0.64
CA MET A 37 -15.36 11.15 -0.05
C MET A 37 -16.68 10.56 0.44
N GLU A 38 -16.89 10.53 1.76
CA GLU A 38 -18.12 10.06 2.38
C GLU A 38 -19.32 10.96 2.04
N GLU A 39 -19.15 12.28 2.16
CA GLU A 39 -20.22 13.27 1.90
C GLU A 39 -20.67 13.22 0.43
N ASN A 40 -19.72 13.12 -0.51
CA ASN A 40 -20.00 13.10 -1.94
C ASN A 40 -20.25 11.69 -2.50
N ARG A 41 -19.95 10.64 -1.73
CA ARG A 41 -19.99 9.22 -2.15
C ARG A 41 -19.16 8.95 -3.41
N GLU A 42 -18.03 9.62 -3.51
CA GLU A 42 -17.13 9.52 -4.66
C GLU A 42 -15.69 9.48 -4.17
N ILE A 43 -14.85 8.72 -4.88
CA ILE A 43 -13.39 8.77 -4.72
C ILE A 43 -12.84 9.86 -5.65
N PRO A 44 -12.26 10.96 -5.13
CA PRO A 44 -11.68 12.00 -5.95
C PRO A 44 -10.61 11.42 -6.87
N ARG A 45 -10.65 11.80 -8.15
CA ARG A 45 -9.62 11.43 -9.13
C ARG A 45 -8.22 11.82 -8.70
N GLU A 46 -8.08 12.88 -7.91
CA GLU A 46 -6.80 13.29 -7.36
C GLU A 46 -6.23 12.24 -6.38
N ALA A 47 -7.06 11.66 -5.50
CA ALA A 47 -6.63 10.61 -4.58
C ALA A 47 -6.11 9.38 -5.35
N ILE A 48 -6.82 8.97 -6.42
CA ILE A 48 -6.39 7.88 -7.31
C ILE A 48 -5.04 8.22 -7.96
N ARG A 49 -4.83 9.46 -8.42
CA ARG A 49 -3.55 9.88 -9.01
C ARG A 49 -2.41 9.89 -8.00
N GLU A 50 -2.65 10.29 -6.76
CA GLU A 50 -1.63 10.23 -5.72
C GLU A 50 -1.25 8.78 -5.41
N MET A 51 -2.23 7.88 -5.27
CA MET A 51 -1.98 6.44 -5.12
C MET A 51 -1.18 5.87 -6.32
N ALA A 52 -1.48 6.31 -7.54
CA ALA A 52 -0.73 5.92 -8.73
C ALA A 52 0.74 6.38 -8.67
N LYS A 53 0.99 7.63 -8.25
CA LYS A 53 2.36 8.17 -8.09
C LYS A 53 3.15 7.44 -7.00
N MET A 54 2.45 6.93 -5.99
CA MET A 54 3.03 6.08 -4.94
C MET A 54 3.30 4.64 -5.42
N GLY A 55 2.93 4.28 -6.66
CA GLY A 55 3.11 2.94 -7.22
C GLY A 55 2.10 1.89 -6.74
N LEU A 56 1.04 2.32 -6.06
CA LEU A 56 0.09 1.41 -5.42
C LEU A 56 -0.92 0.80 -6.39
N LEU A 57 -1.13 1.42 -7.56
CA LEU A 57 -2.05 0.89 -8.56
C LEU A 57 -1.34 -0.12 -9.47
N GLY A 58 -1.84 -1.36 -9.48
CA GLY A 58 -1.22 -2.43 -10.28
C GLY A 58 0.16 -2.83 -9.77
N ILE A 59 0.37 -2.81 -8.44
CA ILE A 59 1.69 -2.97 -7.81
C ILE A 59 2.46 -4.25 -8.23
N THR A 60 1.76 -5.33 -8.58
CA THR A 60 2.37 -6.60 -9.03
C THR A 60 2.64 -6.65 -10.54
N VAL A 61 2.14 -5.68 -11.31
CA VAL A 61 2.38 -5.57 -12.76
C VAL A 61 3.86 -5.27 -13.00
N SER A 62 4.42 -5.79 -14.10
CA SER A 62 5.81 -5.54 -14.47
C SER A 62 6.08 -4.05 -14.75
N GLU A 63 7.33 -3.65 -14.54
CA GLU A 63 7.80 -2.27 -14.79
C GLU A 63 7.62 -1.84 -16.27
N GLU A 64 7.65 -2.78 -17.22
CA GLU A 64 7.45 -2.48 -18.65
C GLU A 64 6.07 -1.87 -18.95
N PHE A 65 5.08 -2.15 -18.09
CA PHE A 65 3.74 -1.58 -18.16
C PHE A 65 3.48 -0.52 -17.09
N GLY A 66 4.52 -0.10 -16.36
CA GLY A 66 4.46 0.93 -15.34
C GLY A 66 4.06 0.46 -13.94
N GLY A 67 4.12 -0.85 -13.66
CA GLY A 67 3.94 -1.39 -12.31
C GLY A 67 5.26 -1.48 -11.52
N MET A 68 5.21 -1.98 -10.29
CA MET A 68 6.38 -2.12 -9.41
C MET A 68 6.97 -3.54 -9.40
N HIS A 69 6.32 -4.50 -10.04
CA HIS A 69 6.67 -5.92 -9.99
C HIS A 69 6.85 -6.46 -8.55
N ALA A 70 6.06 -5.94 -7.61
CA ALA A 70 6.18 -6.32 -6.21
C ALA A 70 5.76 -7.77 -5.97
N ASP A 71 6.41 -8.42 -5.00
CA ASP A 71 6.01 -9.74 -4.54
C ASP A 71 4.68 -9.71 -3.75
N PHE A 72 4.15 -10.89 -3.44
CA PHE A 72 2.85 -10.99 -2.77
C PHE A 72 2.87 -10.42 -1.35
N VAL A 73 3.98 -10.53 -0.62
CA VAL A 73 4.07 -10.01 0.76
C VAL A 73 4.04 -8.48 0.74
N THR A 74 4.85 -7.86 -0.11
CA THR A 74 4.92 -6.41 -0.30
C THR A 74 3.60 -5.86 -0.84
N SER A 75 2.97 -6.55 -1.81
CA SER A 75 1.65 -6.16 -2.31
C SER A 75 0.56 -6.27 -1.24
N THR A 76 0.65 -7.24 -0.34
CA THR A 76 -0.29 -7.40 0.78
C THR A 76 -0.09 -6.31 1.82
N ILE A 77 1.16 -5.96 2.15
CA ILE A 77 1.48 -4.82 3.01
C ILE A 77 0.86 -3.53 2.45
N ALA A 78 0.98 -3.28 1.15
CA ALA A 78 0.34 -2.14 0.50
C ALA A 78 -1.19 -2.15 0.70
N ALA A 79 -1.83 -3.29 0.44
CA ALA A 79 -3.28 -3.44 0.61
C ALA A 79 -3.72 -3.24 2.07
N GLU A 80 -2.98 -3.75 3.05
CA GLU A 80 -3.26 -3.56 4.47
C GLU A 80 -3.16 -2.10 4.91
N GLU A 81 -2.16 -1.37 4.42
CA GLU A 81 -2.01 0.05 4.75
C GLU A 81 -3.08 0.92 4.06
N ILE A 82 -3.50 0.57 2.82
CA ILE A 82 -4.65 1.20 2.17
C ILE A 82 -5.92 0.96 2.98
N GLY A 83 -6.24 -0.30 3.32
CA GLY A 83 -7.43 -0.65 4.09
C GLY A 83 -7.43 -0.06 5.51
N ARG A 84 -6.25 0.17 6.10
CA ARG A 84 -6.10 0.91 7.36
C ARG A 84 -6.45 2.39 7.19
N ALA A 85 -6.13 2.99 6.05
CA ALA A 85 -6.44 4.40 5.77
C ALA A 85 -7.91 4.60 5.40
N ASP A 86 -8.46 3.72 4.56
CA ASP A 86 -9.86 3.70 4.14
C ASP A 86 -10.23 2.32 3.58
N ILE A 87 -11.32 1.72 4.07
CA ILE A 87 -11.79 0.41 3.59
C ILE A 87 -12.59 0.50 2.28
N THR A 88 -12.96 1.71 1.87
CA THR A 88 -13.68 1.95 0.61
C THR A 88 -12.77 1.79 -0.61
N LEU A 89 -11.45 1.81 -0.40
CA LEU A 89 -10.40 1.78 -1.42
C LEU A 89 -9.64 0.45 -1.50
#